data_AF-A0A2D7GXS4-F1
#
_entry.id   AF-A0A2D7GXS4-F1
#
_cell.length_a   1.000
_cell.length_b   1.000
_cell.length_c   1.000
_cell.angle_alpha   90.00
_cell.angle_beta   90.00
_cell.angle_gamma   90.00
#
_symmetry.space_group_name_H-M   'P 1'
#
loop_
_entity.id
_entity.type
_entity.pdbx_description
1 polymer ?
#
loop_
_entity_poly.entity_id
_entity_poly.type
_entity_poly.pdbx_seq_one_letter_code
_entity_poly.pdbx_strand_id
1 'polypeptide(L)'
;MTVRVTLKEDSKHIRREYKTHARAIGALGRWFNNNKGIAILYQPGQEPVVYKGKHELPAQKVKSRTNFYRTKAWRELRLSVLLTSDGRCKICGSSSEKGAMLHIDHIKPRSLYPELALEKSNLQVLCEDCNIAKSNKDS
;
A
#
# COMPACT_ATOMS: atom_id res chain seq x y z
N MET A 1 -22.54 3.37 1.95
CA MET A 1 -23.20 2.42 1.03
C MET A 1 -22.35 1.17 0.91
N THR A 2 -22.90 -0.03 1.10
CA THR A 2 -22.17 -1.30 0.95
C THR A 2 -22.53 -1.97 -0.38
N VAL A 3 -21.60 -2.73 -0.94
CA VAL A 3 -21.81 -3.58 -2.11
C VAL A 3 -22.18 -4.97 -1.61
N ARG A 4 -23.32 -5.50 -2.05
CA ARG A 4 -23.77 -6.84 -1.68
C ARG A 4 -23.47 -7.83 -2.79
N VAL A 5 -23.07 -9.04 -2.41
CA VAL A 5 -22.77 -10.12 -3.34
C VAL A 5 -23.52 -11.37 -2.90
N THR A 6 -24.23 -12.00 -3.83
CA THR A 6 -24.81 -13.33 -3.65
C THR A 6 -24.05 -14.33 -4.51
N LEU A 7 -23.44 -15.32 -3.88
CA LEU A 7 -22.77 -16.45 -4.52
C LEU A 7 -23.73 -17.63 -4.54
N LYS A 8 -23.92 -18.24 -5.71
CA LYS A 8 -24.72 -19.46 -5.87
C LYS A 8 -23.84 -20.54 -6.47
N GLU A 9 -23.71 -21.64 -5.75
CA GLU A 9 -23.17 -22.93 -6.19
C GLU A 9 -24.32 -23.92 -6.06
N ASP A 10 -24.50 -24.85 -7.01
CA ASP A 10 -25.57 -25.85 -7.13
C ASP A 10 -26.67 -25.83 -6.03
N SER A 11 -26.35 -26.24 -4.80
CA SER A 11 -27.28 -26.32 -3.65
C SER A 11 -27.05 -25.29 -2.53
N LYS A 12 -26.06 -24.40 -2.66
CA LYS A 12 -25.61 -23.46 -1.63
C LYS A 12 -25.72 -22.01 -2.09
N HIS A 13 -26.22 -21.15 -1.19
CA HIS A 13 -26.31 -19.72 -1.41
C HIS A 13 -25.63 -18.96 -0.26
N ILE A 14 -24.66 -18.12 -0.61
CA ILE A 14 -23.89 -17.34 0.36
C ILE A 14 -24.03 -15.87 0.01
N ARG A 15 -24.45 -15.06 0.99
CA ARG A 15 -24.50 -13.59 0.86
C ARG A 15 -23.32 -12.97 1.60
N ARG A 16 -22.70 -11.95 1.00
CA ARG A 16 -21.58 -11.20 1.57
C ARG A 16 -21.73 -9.71 1.30
N GLU A 17 -21.27 -8.89 2.22
CA GLU A 17 -21.21 -7.44 2.05
C GLU A 17 -19.76 -6.94 2.02
N TYR A 18 -19.51 -5.94 1.18
CA TYR A 18 -18.20 -5.33 1.00
C TYR A 18 -18.32 -3.81 1.09
N LYS A 19 -17.31 -3.18 1.69
CA LYS A 19 -17.25 -1.71 1.79
C LYS A 19 -17.06 -1.02 0.43
N THR A 20 -16.50 -1.69 -0.57
CA THR A 20 -16.20 -1.12 -1.89
C THR A 20 -16.38 -2.14 -3.02
N HIS A 21 -16.71 -1.66 -4.22
CA HIS A 21 -16.82 -2.49 -5.43
C HIS A 21 -15.52 -3.27 -5.72
N ALA A 22 -14.36 -2.60 -5.60
CA ALA A 22 -13.06 -3.25 -5.79
C ALA A 22 -12.82 -4.42 -4.82
N ARG A 23 -13.25 -4.29 -3.55
CA ARG A 23 -13.15 -5.41 -2.58
C ARG A 23 -14.08 -6.57 -2.96
N ALA A 24 -15.30 -6.26 -3.42
CA ALA A 24 -16.26 -7.26 -3.88
C ALA A 24 -15.71 -8.06 -5.07
N ILE A 25 -15.29 -7.38 -6.15
CA ILE A 25 -14.71 -8.03 -7.34
C ILE A 25 -13.48 -8.88 -6.97
N GLY A 26 -12.63 -8.40 -6.04
CA GLY A 26 -11.42 -9.13 -5.65
C GLY A 26 -11.75 -10.40 -4.87
N ALA A 27 -12.81 -10.35 -4.07
CA ALA A 27 -13.33 -11.54 -3.38
C ALA A 27 -13.99 -12.52 -4.34
N LEU A 28 -14.72 -12.05 -5.36
CA LEU A 28 -15.26 -12.89 -6.43
C LEU A 28 -14.16 -13.63 -7.18
N GLY A 29 -13.09 -12.92 -7.58
CA GLY A 29 -11.97 -13.54 -8.27
C GLY A 29 -11.30 -14.66 -7.46
N ARG A 30 -11.19 -14.50 -6.13
CA ARG A 30 -10.72 -15.56 -5.23
C ARG A 30 -11.70 -16.72 -5.11
N TRP A 31 -13.00 -16.43 -5.07
CA TRP A 31 -14.03 -17.46 -4.97
C TRP A 31 -14.07 -18.33 -6.24
N PHE A 32 -14.10 -17.71 -7.42
CA PHE A 32 -14.08 -18.43 -8.70
C PHE A 32 -12.81 -19.24 -8.97
N ASN A 33 -11.72 -19.03 -8.22
CA ASN A 33 -10.54 -19.90 -8.34
C ASN A 33 -10.82 -21.34 -7.86
N ASN A 34 -11.72 -21.51 -6.89
CA ASN A 34 -11.94 -22.79 -6.21
C ASN A 34 -13.39 -23.28 -6.31
N ASN A 35 -14.30 -22.48 -6.87
CA ASN A 35 -15.74 -22.76 -6.89
C ASN A 35 -16.29 -22.51 -8.29
N LYS A 36 -17.33 -23.25 -8.67
CA LYS A 36 -18.09 -23.07 -9.90
C LYS A 36 -19.51 -22.61 -9.56
N GLY A 37 -20.06 -21.67 -10.32
CA GLY A 37 -21.40 -21.14 -10.06
C GLY A 37 -21.57 -19.71 -10.56
N ILE A 38 -22.55 -18.99 -10.00
CA ILE A 38 -22.84 -17.61 -10.38
C ILE A 38 -22.70 -16.65 -9.19
N ALA A 39 -22.22 -15.45 -9.47
CA ALA A 39 -22.12 -14.36 -8.51
C ALA A 39 -22.97 -13.17 -8.96
N ILE A 40 -23.87 -12.71 -8.11
CA ILE A 40 -24.73 -11.55 -8.38
C ILE A 40 -24.29 -10.40 -7.48
N LEU A 41 -23.83 -9.31 -8.07
CA LEU A 41 -23.36 -8.12 -7.39
C LEU A 41 -24.45 -7.04 -7.43
N TYR A 42 -24.76 -6.48 -6.27
CA TYR A 42 -25.72 -5.40 -6.09
C TYR A 42 -24.98 -4.16 -5.60
N GLN A 43 -25.08 -3.08 -6.36
CA GLN A 43 -24.56 -1.77 -5.99
C GLN A 43 -25.74 -0.77 -5.97
N PRO A 44 -25.88 0.06 -4.92
CA PRO A 44 -26.96 1.04 -4.86
C PRO A 44 -26.95 1.97 -6.08
N GLY A 45 -28.13 2.16 -6.69
CA GLY A 45 -28.30 3.01 -7.87
C GLY A 45 -27.84 2.40 -9.20
N GLN A 46 -27.51 1.09 -9.22
CA GLN A 46 -27.15 0.38 -10.44
C GLN A 46 -27.91 -0.95 -10.54
N GLU A 47 -28.10 -1.43 -11.77
CA GLU A 47 -28.67 -2.75 -11.99
C GLU A 47 -27.74 -3.85 -11.46
N PRO A 48 -28.29 -4.95 -10.93
CA PRO A 48 -27.47 -6.07 -10.47
C PRO A 48 -26.67 -6.69 -11.61
N VAL A 49 -25.38 -6.91 -11.39
CA VAL A 49 -24.48 -7.54 -12.37
C VAL A 49 -24.30 -9.01 -12.03
N VAL A 50 -24.45 -9.89 -13.02
CA VAL A 50 -24.24 -11.33 -12.89
C VAL A 50 -22.92 -11.73 -13.52
N TYR A 51 -22.09 -12.45 -12.77
CA TYR A 51 -20.85 -13.05 -13.24
C TYR A 51 -20.97 -14.58 -13.17
N LYS A 52 -20.62 -15.27 -14.25
CA LYS A 52 -20.60 -16.75 -14.34
C LYS A 52 -19.20 -17.34 -14.25
N GLY A 53 -18.17 -16.49 -14.28
CA GLY A 53 -16.80 -16.93 -14.16
C GLY A 53 -15.82 -15.78 -13.95
N LYS A 54 -14.58 -16.16 -13.58
CA LYS A 54 -13.50 -15.20 -13.33
C LYS A 54 -13.15 -14.33 -14.55
N HIS A 55 -13.32 -14.86 -15.76
CA HIS A 55 -13.01 -14.15 -17.01
C HIS A 55 -13.99 -13.01 -17.32
N GLU A 56 -15.19 -13.02 -16.72
CA GLU A 56 -16.19 -11.95 -16.85
C GLU A 56 -15.96 -10.82 -15.82
N LEU A 57 -15.06 -11.03 -14.84
CA LEU A 57 -14.77 -10.00 -13.85
C LEU A 57 -13.95 -8.87 -14.45
N PRO A 58 -14.23 -7.60 -14.08
CA PRO A 58 -13.42 -6.49 -14.52
C PRO A 58 -11.97 -6.65 -14.02
N ALA A 59 -11.02 -6.35 -14.90
CA ALA A 59 -9.60 -6.41 -14.58
C ALA A 59 -9.28 -5.55 -13.35
N GLN A 60 -8.86 -6.18 -12.27
CA GLN A 60 -8.36 -5.44 -11.12
C GLN A 60 -6.97 -4.94 -11.42
N LYS A 61 -6.74 -3.63 -11.33
CA LYS A 61 -5.38 -3.09 -11.21
C LYS A 61 -4.74 -3.75 -10.00
N VAL A 62 -3.82 -4.68 -10.23
CA VAL A 62 -3.00 -5.26 -9.17
C VAL A 62 -2.19 -4.10 -8.59
N LYS A 63 -2.58 -3.59 -7.42
CA LYS A 63 -1.67 -2.75 -6.65
C LYS A 63 -0.49 -3.65 -6.33
N SER A 64 0.65 -3.43 -6.99
CA SER A 64 1.86 -4.16 -6.64
C SER A 64 2.10 -3.92 -5.15
N ARG A 65 2.14 -5.02 -4.39
CA ARG A 65 2.51 -4.98 -2.97
C ARG A 65 4.02 -4.85 -2.81
N THR A 66 4.70 -4.30 -3.82
CA THR A 66 6.15 -4.14 -3.77
C THR A 66 6.45 -3.22 -2.61
N ASN A 67 7.12 -3.75 -1.59
CA ASN A 67 7.56 -2.97 -0.47
C ASN A 67 8.43 -1.83 -1.01
N PHE A 68 7.98 -0.59 -0.80
CA PHE A 68 8.65 0.63 -1.28
C PHE A 68 10.15 0.61 -0.97
N TYR A 69 10.52 0.21 0.25
CA TYR A 69 11.90 0.17 0.72
C TYR A 69 12.75 -0.93 0.06
N ARG A 70 12.12 -1.85 -0.68
CA ARG A 70 12.79 -2.87 -1.50
C ARG A 70 12.91 -2.49 -2.96
N THR A 71 12.31 -1.38 -3.39
CA THR A 71 12.44 -0.91 -4.79
C THR A 71 13.87 -0.46 -5.08
N LYS A 72 14.30 -0.64 -6.34
CA LYS A 72 15.61 -0.19 -6.81
C LYS A 72 15.77 1.33 -6.64
N ALA A 73 14.76 2.09 -7.07
CA ALA A 73 14.73 3.54 -6.97
C ALA A 73 14.96 4.05 -5.54
N TRP A 74 14.30 3.46 -4.53
CA TRP A 74 14.52 3.84 -3.14
C TRP A 74 15.95 3.51 -2.68
N ARG A 75 16.47 2.33 -3.00
CA ARG A 75 17.81 1.91 -2.56
C ARG A 75 18.90 2.80 -3.15
N GLU A 76 18.79 3.16 -4.42
CA GLU A 76 19.72 4.06 -5.11
C GLU A 76 19.66 5.47 -4.52
N LEU A 77 18.46 6.02 -4.34
CA LEU A 77 18.28 7.34 -3.72
C LEU A 77 18.80 7.37 -2.28
N ARG A 78 18.49 6.35 -1.48
CA ARG A 78 18.96 6.22 -0.09
C ARG A 78 20.50 6.21 -0.04
N LEU A 79 21.14 5.44 -0.92
CA LEU A 79 22.60 5.40 -0.99
C LEU A 79 23.17 6.76 -1.40
N SER A 80 22.60 7.41 -2.42
CA SER A 80 23.01 8.74 -2.87
C SER A 80 22.93 9.79 -1.75
N VAL A 81 21.85 9.81 -0.99
CA VAL A 81 21.67 10.74 0.15
C VAL A 81 22.70 10.46 1.22
N LEU A 82 22.92 9.19 1.59
CA LEU A 82 23.91 8.82 2.60
C LEU A 82 25.33 9.23 2.19
N LEU A 83 25.73 8.96 0.95
CA LEU A 83 27.06 9.29 0.41
C LEU A 83 27.30 10.80 0.28
N THR A 84 26.24 11.59 0.03
CA THR A 84 26.34 13.06 -0.09
C THR A 84 26.06 13.79 1.21
N SER A 85 25.81 13.06 2.30
CA SER A 85 25.59 13.64 3.62
C SER A 85 26.89 13.98 4.34
N ASP A 86 26.77 14.81 5.37
CA ASP A 86 27.82 15.12 6.33
C ASP A 86 28.04 14.00 7.38
N GLY A 87 27.39 12.85 7.22
CA GLY A 87 27.49 11.73 8.16
C GLY A 87 26.98 12.09 9.56
N ARG A 88 26.01 13.01 9.65
CA ARG A 88 25.47 13.54 10.90
C ARG A 88 23.96 13.57 10.91
N CYS A 89 23.37 13.32 12.07
CA CYS A 89 21.96 13.52 12.31
C CYS A 89 21.60 15.01 12.14
N LYS A 90 20.58 15.32 11.33
CA LYS A 90 20.12 16.70 11.12
C LYS A 90 19.44 17.32 12.34
N ILE A 91 19.02 16.52 13.33
CA ILE A 91 18.39 17.01 14.56
C ILE A 91 19.42 17.23 15.66
N CYS A 92 20.16 16.18 16.05
CA CYS A 92 21.04 16.24 17.23
C CYS A 92 22.54 16.34 16.90
N GLY A 93 22.93 16.19 15.64
CA GLY A 93 24.33 16.25 15.21
C GLY A 93 25.16 14.99 15.50
N SER A 94 24.60 13.92 16.10
CA SER A 94 25.28 12.63 16.28
C SER A 94 25.84 12.11 14.95
N SER A 95 27.09 11.68 14.95
CA SER A 95 27.81 11.28 13.73
C SER A 95 28.09 9.78 13.67
N SER A 96 28.18 9.25 12.45
CA SER A 96 28.58 7.85 12.22
C SER A 96 30.00 7.55 12.73
N GLU A 97 30.89 8.54 12.69
CA GLU A 97 32.26 8.44 13.24
C GLU A 97 32.28 8.17 14.74
N LYS A 98 31.26 8.64 15.47
CA LYS A 98 31.09 8.41 16.91
C LYS A 98 30.24 7.17 17.21
N GLY A 99 30.00 6.32 16.21
CA GLY A 99 29.25 5.08 16.35
C GLY A 99 27.73 5.22 16.21
N ALA A 100 27.21 6.39 15.86
CA ALA A 100 25.76 6.55 15.66
C ALA A 100 25.28 5.82 14.40
N MET A 101 24.23 5.01 14.54
CA MET A 101 23.55 4.41 13.39
C MET A 101 22.68 5.46 12.69
N LEU A 102 22.99 5.75 11.43
CA LEU A 102 22.28 6.75 10.63
C LEU A 102 21.25 6.11 9.68
N HIS A 103 20.08 6.72 9.63
CA HIS A 103 18.94 6.36 8.80
C HIS A 103 18.60 7.51 7.86
N ILE A 104 17.97 7.17 6.73
CA ILE A 104 17.37 8.16 5.84
C ILE A 104 15.87 8.14 6.09
N ASP A 105 15.33 9.25 6.56
CA ASP A 105 13.91 9.45 6.85
C ASP A 105 13.29 10.48 5.89
N HIS A 106 11.97 10.39 5.73
CA HIS A 106 11.19 11.36 4.98
C HIS A 106 10.82 12.54 5.89
N ILE A 107 11.18 13.77 5.52
CA ILE A 107 10.77 15.00 6.24
C ILE A 107 9.24 15.02 6.33
N LYS A 108 8.57 15.02 5.18
CA LYS A 108 7.12 14.82 5.06
C LYS A 108 6.80 13.32 4.95
N PRO A 109 6.02 12.73 5.89
CA PRO A 109 5.80 11.29 5.94
C PRO A 109 5.23 10.72 4.64
N ARG A 110 5.84 9.64 4.14
CA ARG A 110 5.42 8.95 2.90
C ARG A 110 3.95 8.48 2.91
N SER A 111 3.39 8.21 4.09
CA SER A 111 1.98 7.82 4.24
C SER A 111 1.00 8.94 3.89
N LEU A 112 1.41 10.19 4.08
CA LEU A 112 0.62 11.40 3.82
C LEU A 112 1.00 12.04 2.48
N TYR A 113 2.28 11.99 2.12
CA TYR A 113 2.85 12.62 0.92
C TYR A 113 3.59 11.60 0.03
N PRO A 114 2.90 10.59 -0.53
CA PRO A 114 3.52 9.55 -1.36
C PRO A 114 4.16 10.08 -2.65
N GLU A 115 3.71 11.22 -3.15
CA GLU A 115 4.27 11.91 -4.31
C GLU A 115 5.68 12.45 -4.05
N LEU A 116 6.03 12.71 -2.77
CA LEU A 116 7.35 13.18 -2.36
C LEU A 116 8.29 12.04 -1.94
N ALA A 117 7.89 10.78 -2.15
CA ALA A 117 8.61 9.63 -1.60
C ALA A 117 10.03 9.45 -2.17
N LEU A 118 10.25 9.91 -3.40
CA LEU A 118 11.53 9.82 -4.12
C LEU A 118 12.16 11.21 -4.37
N GLU A 119 11.66 12.25 -3.71
CA GLU A 119 12.22 13.59 -3.79
C GLU A 119 13.38 13.74 -2.80
N LYS A 120 14.59 13.98 -3.32
CA LYS A 120 15.80 14.13 -2.46
C LYS A 120 15.63 15.24 -1.42
N SER A 121 14.95 16.33 -1.78
CA SER A 121 14.65 17.45 -0.89
C SER A 121 13.73 17.10 0.27
N ASN A 122 12.99 15.99 0.17
CA ASN A 122 12.13 15.47 1.24
C ASN A 122 12.84 14.41 2.10
N LEU A 123 14.15 14.21 1.94
CA LEU A 123 14.92 13.23 2.71
C LEU A 123 15.90 13.91 3.66
N GLN A 124 16.06 13.30 4.83
CA GLN A 124 17.00 13.75 5.85
C GLN A 124 17.73 12.58 6.50
N VAL A 125 18.93 12.85 7.01
CA VAL A 125 19.75 11.88 7.73
C VAL A 125 19.49 12.05 9.22
N LEU A 126 19.04 11.00 9.89
CA LEU A 126 18.76 11.00 11.33
C LEU A 126 19.47 9.84 12.03
N CYS A 127 19.87 10.03 13.29
CA CYS A 127 20.24 8.90 14.13
C CYS A 127 18.99 8.08 14.51
N GLU A 128 19.19 6.86 14.98
CA GLU A 128 18.11 5.97 15.41
C GLU A 128 17.14 6.64 16.40
N ASP A 129 17.65 7.28 17.46
CA ASP A 129 16.83 7.94 18.49
C ASP A 129 15.95 9.05 17.91
N CYS A 130 16.52 9.92 17.09
CA CYS A 130 15.80 11.03 16.46
C CYS A 130 14.77 10.53 15.45
N ASN A 131 15.12 9.49 14.69
CA ASN A 131 14.20 8.86 13.74
C ASN A 131 12.98 8.24 14.44
N ILE A 132 13.20 7.56 15.58
CA ILE A 132 12.12 7.00 16.41
C ILE A 132 11.26 8.13 17.01
N ALA A 133 11.91 9.17 17.55
CA ALA A 133 11.22 10.30 18.18
C ALA A 133 10.30 11.05 17.20
N LYS A 134 10.75 11.26 15.96
CA LYS A 134 9.99 11.94 14.90
C LYS A 134 8.69 11.19 14.54
N SER A 135 8.78 9.88 14.30
CA SER A 135 7.62 9.07 13.89
C SER A 135 6.86 9.71 12.70
N ASN A 136 5.54 9.54 12.62
CA ASN A 136 4.68 10.23 11.65
C ASN A 136 4.12 11.56 12.19
N LYS A 137 4.79 12.22 13.15
CA LYS A 137 4.23 13.37 13.88
C LYS A 137 4.59 14.72 13.26
N ASP A 138 5.67 14.80 12.51
CA ASP A 138 6.05 16.04 11.83
C ASP A 138 5.16 16.24 10.61
N SER A 139 4.29 17.25 10.72
CA SER A 139 3.32 17.70 9.71
C SER A 139 3.89 18.87 8.92
#